data_AF-A0A8J6HHM5-F1
#
_entry.id   AF-A0A8J6HHM5-F1
#
_cell.length_a   1.000
_cell.length_b   1.000
_cell.length_c   1.000
_cell.angle_alpha   90.00
_cell.angle_beta   90.00
_cell.angle_gamma   90.00
#
_symmetry.space_group_name_H-M   'P 1'
#
loop_
_entity.id
_entity.type
_entity.pdbx_description
1 polymer ?
#
loop_
_entity_poly.entity_id
_entity_poly.type
_entity_poly.pdbx_seq_one_letter_code
_entity_poly.pdbx_strand_id
1 'polypeptide(L)'
;MGLLVLSCLVDEEPNFYNLENAARKGMLSNRSCRVKVHNNLSNLIELKAGVPQGSVLSPLLYIVFCSDFPISGTFRTKTRMFADDTAIWTSHRSAEKATSIIQEELHRIKRWTNH
;
A
#
# COMPACT_ATOMS: atom_id res chain seq x y z
N MET A 1 21.61 8.74 -16.88
CA MET A 1 20.63 8.31 -15.86
C MET A 1 20.11 6.95 -16.29
N GLY A 2 20.71 5.86 -15.81
CA GLY A 2 20.35 4.51 -16.26
C GLY A 2 19.05 4.07 -15.61
N LEU A 3 18.06 3.65 -16.40
CA LEU A 3 16.85 3.02 -15.89
C LEU A 3 17.24 1.76 -15.11
N LEU A 4 17.06 1.79 -13.79
CA LEU A 4 16.97 0.59 -12.96
C LEU A 4 15.61 -0.05 -13.25
N VAL A 5 15.57 -1.07 -14.09
CA VAL A 5 14.33 -1.83 -14.32
C VAL A 5 14.20 -2.85 -13.20
N LEU A 6 13.24 -2.64 -12.31
CA LEU A 6 12.81 -3.63 -11.34
C LEU A 6 11.84 -4.59 -12.06
N SER A 7 12.32 -5.79 -12.43
CA SER A 7 11.45 -6.81 -12.99
C SER A 7 10.93 -7.69 -11.86
N CYS A 8 9.62 -7.64 -11.59
CA CYS A 8 8.92 -8.73 -10.89
C CYS A 8 8.81 -9.90 -11.86
N LEU A 9 9.35 -11.05 -11.49
CA LEU A 9 9.20 -12.28 -12.25
C LEU A 9 7.98 -13.04 -11.70
N VAL A 10 7.10 -13.46 -12.60
CA VAL A 10 6.07 -14.47 -12.34
C VAL A 10 6.56 -15.71 -13.05
N ASP A 11 6.98 -16.73 -12.30
CA ASP A 11 7.74 -17.88 -12.84
C ASP A 11 6.89 -18.87 -13.66
N GLU A 12 5.61 -18.61 -13.92
CA GLU A 12 4.75 -19.49 -14.74
C GLU A 12 3.80 -18.68 -15.65
N GLU A 13 3.77 -19.00 -16.95
CA GLU A 13 2.70 -18.51 -17.83
C GLU A 13 1.37 -19.20 -17.46
N PRO A 14 0.30 -18.44 -17.17
CA PRO A 14 -0.96 -19.02 -16.77
C PRO A 14 -1.61 -19.77 -17.93
N ASN A 15 -1.89 -21.06 -17.74
CA ASN A 15 -2.85 -21.75 -18.60
C ASN A 15 -4.26 -21.19 -18.31
N PHE A 16 -5.10 -21.00 -19.33
CA PHE A 16 -6.37 -20.23 -19.24
C PHE A 16 -7.33 -20.69 -18.11
N TYR A 17 -7.25 -21.96 -17.72
CA TYR A 17 -8.04 -22.55 -16.63
C TYR A 17 -7.62 -22.14 -15.20
N ASN A 18 -6.45 -21.52 -15.03
CA ASN A 18 -5.87 -21.21 -13.72
C ASN A 18 -5.59 -19.71 -13.51
N LEU A 19 -6.28 -18.84 -14.24
CA LEU A 19 -6.07 -17.39 -14.18
C LEU A 19 -6.21 -16.81 -12.77
N GLU A 20 -7.15 -17.30 -11.96
CA GLU A 20 -7.31 -16.86 -10.56
C GLU A 20 -6.09 -17.23 -9.70
N ASN A 21 -5.62 -18.48 -9.80
CA ASN A 21 -4.44 -18.94 -9.08
C ASN A 21 -3.18 -18.20 -9.51
N ALA A 22 -3.05 -17.92 -10.81
CA ALA A 22 -1.94 -17.17 -11.36
C ALA A 22 -1.99 -15.69 -10.94
N ALA A 23 -3.16 -15.07 -10.92
CA ALA A 23 -3.35 -13.72 -10.39
C ALA A 23 -3.00 -13.64 -8.90
N ARG A 24 -3.45 -14.61 -8.10
CA ARG A 24 -3.13 -14.69 -6.67
C ARG A 24 -1.63 -14.86 -6.42
N LYS A 25 -0.95 -15.74 -7.17
CA LYS A 25 0.52 -15.88 -7.11
C LYS A 25 1.19 -14.57 -7.56
N GLY A 26 0.94 -14.14 -8.78
CA GLY A 26 1.58 -12.94 -9.37
C GLY A 26 1.37 -11.65 -8.58
N MET A 27 0.26 -11.52 -7.84
CA MET A 27 -0.05 -10.31 -7.07
C MET A 27 0.29 -10.42 -5.58
N LEU A 28 0.08 -11.58 -4.93
CA LEU A 28 0.07 -11.68 -3.47
C LEU A 28 1.00 -12.76 -2.88
N SER A 29 1.55 -13.71 -3.66
CA SER A 29 2.30 -14.84 -3.07
C SER A 29 3.46 -15.35 -3.94
N ASN A 30 4.56 -15.75 -3.29
CA ASN A 30 5.76 -16.30 -3.96
C ASN A 30 6.33 -15.36 -5.02
N ARG A 31 6.32 -14.05 -4.75
CA ARG A 31 6.85 -13.05 -5.66
C ARG A 31 8.34 -12.85 -5.39
N SER A 32 9.11 -12.67 -6.44
CA SER A 32 10.52 -12.33 -6.35
C SER A 32 10.87 -11.20 -7.33
N CYS A 33 11.87 -10.40 -6.97
CA CYS A 33 12.40 -9.36 -7.84
C CYS A 33 13.92 -9.42 -7.92
N ARG A 34 14.45 -8.83 -8.98
CA ARG A 34 15.87 -8.54 -9.14
C ARG A 34 16.03 -7.26 -9.95
N VAL A 35 17.21 -6.69 -9.88
CA VAL A 35 17.55 -5.43 -10.52
C VAL A 35 18.47 -5.71 -11.70
N LYS A 36 18.14 -5.14 -12.86
CA LYS A 36 19.01 -5.16 -14.05
C LYS A 36 19.68 -3.80 -14.24
N VAL A 37 21.00 -3.80 -14.36
CA VAL A 37 21.80 -2.61 -14.71
C VAL A 37 22.71 -2.98 -15.88
N HIS A 38 22.45 -2.40 -17.06
CA HIS A 38 23.07 -2.80 -18.33
C HIS A 38 22.89 -4.31 -18.58
N ASN A 39 23.99 -5.06 -18.64
CA ASN A 39 24.01 -6.52 -18.83
C ASN A 39 24.20 -7.30 -17.51
N ASN A 40 24.22 -6.62 -16.37
CA ASN A 40 24.36 -7.25 -15.06
C ASN A 40 22.99 -7.38 -14.38
N LEU A 41 22.82 -8.49 -13.66
CA LEU A 41 21.65 -8.80 -12.87
C LEU A 41 22.06 -8.98 -11.41
N SER A 42 21.26 -8.43 -10.49
CA SER A 42 21.41 -8.72 -9.07
C SER A 42 20.95 -10.14 -8.74
N ASN A 43 21.26 -10.58 -7.52
CA ASN A 43 20.61 -11.73 -6.91
C ASN A 43 19.09 -11.55 -6.86
N LEU A 44 18.38 -12.67 -6.88
CA LEU A 44 16.94 -12.73 -6.69
C LEU A 44 16.60 -12.45 -5.22
N ILE A 45 15.59 -11.63 -4.99
CA ILE A 45 15.09 -11.26 -3.66
C ILE A 45 13.62 -11.63 -3.57
N GLU A 46 13.25 -12.37 -2.53
CA GLU A 46 11.86 -12.69 -2.23
C GLU A 46 11.12 -11.45 -1.70
N LEU A 47 9.93 -11.18 -2.25
CA LEU A 47 9.07 -10.08 -1.86
C LEU A 47 7.97 -10.55 -0.90
N LYS A 48 8.11 -10.18 0.37
CA LYS A 48 7.13 -10.51 1.43
C LYS A 48 5.94 -9.56 1.50
N ALA A 49 6.04 -8.38 0.87
CA ALA A 49 5.03 -7.33 0.95
C ALA A 49 4.93 -6.52 -0.34
N GLY A 50 3.85 -5.74 -0.47
CA GLY A 50 3.56 -4.90 -1.64
C GLY A 50 2.88 -5.65 -2.78
N VAL A 51 2.69 -4.97 -3.91
CA VAL A 51 2.08 -5.49 -5.14
C VAL A 51 2.92 -5.04 -6.35
N PRO A 52 2.88 -5.74 -7.50
CA PRO A 52 3.61 -5.31 -8.68
C PRO A 52 3.17 -3.91 -9.16
N GLN A 53 4.11 -2.97 -9.29
CA GLN A 53 3.79 -1.66 -9.86
C GLN A 53 3.45 -1.79 -11.35
N GLY A 54 2.49 -0.99 -11.83
CA GLY A 54 2.01 -1.03 -13.22
C GLY A 54 0.87 -2.03 -13.50
N SER A 55 0.50 -2.87 -12.53
CA SER A 55 -0.71 -3.70 -12.64
C SER A 55 -1.97 -2.87 -12.37
N VAL A 56 -3.01 -3.07 -13.20
CA VAL A 56 -4.33 -2.45 -13.04
C VAL A 56 -4.99 -2.87 -11.71
N LEU A 57 -4.65 -4.05 -11.18
CA LEU A 57 -5.19 -4.55 -9.91
C LEU A 57 -4.47 -3.99 -8.68
N SER A 58 -3.27 -3.42 -8.82
CA SER A 58 -2.49 -2.91 -7.69
C SER A 58 -3.18 -1.77 -6.92
N PRO A 59 -3.81 -0.77 -7.57
CA PRO A 59 -4.59 0.24 -6.87
C PRO A 59 -5.78 -0.34 -6.10
N LEU A 60 -6.47 -1.34 -6.66
CA LEU A 60 -7.60 -1.99 -5.98
C LEU A 60 -7.14 -2.75 -4.74
N LEU A 61 -6.05 -3.50 -4.85
CA LEU A 61 -5.47 -4.23 -3.71
C LEU A 61 -4.98 -3.27 -2.62
N TYR A 62 -4.44 -2.11 -3.00
CA TYR A 62 -4.06 -1.06 -2.05
C TYR A 62 -5.29 -0.51 -1.30
N ILE A 63 -6.42 -0.27 -1.99
CA ILE A 63 -7.67 0.14 -1.34
C ILE A 63 -8.16 -0.92 -0.33
N VAL A 64 -8.11 -2.21 -0.71
CA VAL A 64 -8.49 -3.30 0.20
C VAL A 64 -7.53 -3.38 1.39
N PHE A 65 -6.23 -3.21 1.17
CA PHE A 65 -5.22 -3.20 2.22
C PHE A 65 -5.45 -2.06 3.24
N CYS A 66 -5.88 -0.88 2.78
CA CYS A 66 -6.18 0.25 3.66
C CYS A 66 -7.65 0.31 4.12
N SER A 67 -8.46 -0.72 3.86
CA SER A 67 -9.92 -0.67 4.08
C SER A 67 -10.30 -0.62 5.57
N ASP A 68 -9.44 -1.11 6.45
CA ASP A 68 -9.59 -1.08 7.91
C ASP A 68 -8.95 0.17 8.55
N PHE A 69 -8.50 1.13 7.73
CA PHE A 69 -7.95 2.39 8.21
C PHE A 69 -8.91 3.05 9.21
N PRO A 70 -8.42 3.53 10.37
CA PRO A 70 -9.28 3.97 11.46
C PRO A 70 -9.88 5.36 11.14
N ILE A 71 -10.95 5.39 10.37
CA ILE A 71 -11.74 6.59 10.10
C ILE A 71 -12.38 7.07 11.40
N SER A 72 -12.29 8.37 11.72
CA SER A 72 -12.90 8.88 12.96
C SER A 72 -14.41 8.70 12.90
N GLY A 73 -14.93 7.80 13.74
CA GLY A 73 -16.36 7.67 13.99
C GLY A 73 -16.93 8.81 14.86
N THR A 74 -16.09 9.77 15.26
CA THR A 74 -16.52 10.93 16.05
C THR A 74 -16.72 12.13 15.13
N PHE A 75 -17.79 12.91 15.33
CA PHE A 75 -18.02 14.17 14.62
C PHE A 75 -16.94 15.25 14.87
N ARG A 76 -15.92 14.95 15.69
CA ARG A 76 -14.85 15.87 16.07
C ARG A 76 -13.80 16.02 14.97
N THR A 77 -13.58 15.02 14.13
CA THR A 77 -12.60 15.11 13.02
C THR A 77 -13.15 14.59 11.71
N LYS A 78 -12.55 15.07 10.62
CA LYS A 78 -12.82 14.60 9.26
C LYS A 78 -11.55 13.98 8.71
N THR A 79 -11.71 12.86 8.02
CA THR A 79 -10.63 12.14 7.36
C THR A 79 -10.99 11.98 5.88
N ARG A 80 -10.02 12.18 5.00
CA ARG A 80 -10.15 11.86 3.57
C ARG A 80 -8.86 11.25 3.08
N MET A 81 -8.98 10.15 2.33
CA MET A 81 -7.85 9.41 1.78
C MET A 81 -7.87 9.50 0.26
N PHE A 82 -6.71 9.62 -0.36
CA PHE A 82 -6.53 9.53 -1.80
C PHE A 82 -5.14 8.96 -2.10
N ALA A 83 -5.09 7.77 -2.71
CA ALA A 83 -3.85 7.04 -2.90
C ALA A 83 -3.05 6.92 -1.57
N ASP A 84 -1.79 7.32 -1.56
CA ASP A 84 -0.91 7.34 -0.39
C ASP A 84 -1.15 8.54 0.56
N ASP A 85 -1.93 9.53 0.14
CA ASP A 85 -2.23 10.72 0.95
C ASP A 85 -3.45 10.52 1.85
N THR A 86 -3.31 10.95 3.10
CA THR A 86 -4.41 11.03 4.07
C THR A 86 -4.47 12.42 4.69
N ALA A 87 -5.59 13.11 4.49
CA ALA A 87 -5.89 14.38 5.11
C ALA A 87 -6.77 14.19 6.34
N ILE A 88 -6.38 14.80 7.47
CA ILE A 88 -7.14 14.80 8.72
C ILE A 88 -7.23 16.23 9.22
N TRP A 89 -8.43 16.66 9.56
CA TRP A 89 -8.65 18.01 10.09
C TRP A 89 -9.83 18.07 11.07
N THR A 90 -9.83 19.12 11.87
CA THR A 90 -10.92 19.45 12.81
C THR A 90 -11.22 20.94 12.73
N SER A 91 -12.36 21.33 13.30
CA SER A 91 -12.74 22.73 13.48
C SER A 91 -13.16 22.96 14.92
N HIS A 92 -12.49 23.86 15.62
CA HIS A 92 -12.85 24.26 16.98
C HIS A 92 -12.55 25.75 17.19
N ARG A 93 -13.30 26.41 18.08
CA ARG A 93 -13.11 27.84 18.42
C ARG A 93 -11.80 28.15 19.17
N SER A 94 -11.12 27.12 19.65
CA SER A 94 -9.85 27.21 20.41
C SER A 94 -8.85 26.33 19.71
N ALA A 95 -7.68 26.90 19.42
CA ALA A 95 -6.60 26.21 18.72
C ALA A 95 -6.04 25.06 19.58
N GLU A 96 -6.00 25.24 20.90
CA GLU A 96 -5.54 24.23 21.86
C GLU A 96 -6.44 23.00 21.82
N LYS A 97 -7.76 23.21 21.79
CA LYS A 97 -8.75 22.13 21.68
C LYS A 97 -8.72 21.46 20.30
N ALA A 98 -8.54 22.22 19.22
CA ALA A 98 -8.37 21.64 17.89
C ALA A 98 -7.11 20.75 17.83
N THR A 99 -6.02 21.23 18.42
CA THR A 99 -4.74 20.49 18.49
C THR A 99 -4.90 19.21 19.30
N SER A 100 -5.53 19.25 20.48
CA SER A 100 -5.73 18.06 21.29
C SER A 100 -6.60 17.01 20.60
N ILE A 101 -7.65 17.44 19.89
CA ILE A 101 -8.51 16.56 19.09
C ILE A 101 -7.73 15.88 17.97
N ILE A 102 -6.95 16.63 17.16
CA ILE A 102 -6.13 16.04 16.10
C ILE A 102 -5.07 15.09 16.71
N GLN A 103 -4.48 15.45 17.84
CA GLN A 103 -3.47 14.61 18.50
C GLN A 103 -4.06 13.27 18.96
N GLU A 104 -5.28 13.26 19.50
CA GLU A 104 -6.02 12.04 19.87
C GLU A 104 -6.22 11.10 18.66
N GLU A 105 -6.58 11.68 17.51
CA GLU A 105 -6.74 10.96 16.24
C GLU A 105 -5.42 10.37 15.73
N LEU A 106 -4.34 11.15 15.76
CA LEU A 106 -3.00 10.68 15.39
C LEU A 106 -2.54 9.53 16.29
N HIS A 107 -2.86 9.55 17.58
CA HIS A 107 -2.59 8.42 18.48
C HIS A 107 -3.38 7.16 18.13
N ARG A 108 -4.61 7.29 17.59
CA ARG A 108 -5.38 6.13 17.12
C ARG A 108 -4.76 5.54 15.86
N ILE A 109 -4.38 6.37 14.89
CA ILE A 109 -3.72 5.93 13.66
C ILE A 109 -2.37 5.27 13.98
N LYS A 110 -1.57 5.86 14.86
CA LYS A 110 -0.29 5.28 15.29
C LYS A 110 -0.45 3.89 15.93
N ARG A 111 -1.55 3.65 16.64
CA ARG A 111 -1.82 2.32 17.20
C ARG A 111 -2.17 1.32 16.09
N TRP A 112 -2.98 1.73 15.12
CA TRP A 112 -3.30 0.92 13.94
C TRP A 112 -2.04 0.51 13.16
N THR A 113 -1.06 1.39 12.98
CA THR A 113 0.19 1.06 12.26
C THR A 113 1.11 0.08 12.98
N ASN A 114 0.86 -0.22 14.26
CA ASN A 114 1.66 -1.16 15.05
C ASN A 114 0.99 -2.54 15.17
N HIS A 115 -0.18 -2.73 14.55
CA HIS A 115 -0.81 -4.03 14.34
C HIS A 115 -0.20 -4.72 13.10
#